data_AF-A0AAV4BMC0-F1
#
_entry.id   AF-A0AAV4BMC0-F1
#
_cell.length_a   1.000
_cell.length_b   1.000
_cell.length_c   1.000
_cell.angle_alpha   90.00
_cell.angle_beta   90.00
_cell.angle_gamma   90.00
#
_symmetry.space_group_name_H-M   'P 1'
#
loop_
_entity.id
_entity.type
_entity.pdbx_description
1 polymer ?
#
loop_
_entity_poly.entity_id
_entity_poly.type
_entity_poly.pdbx_seq_one_letter_code
_entity_poly.pdbx_strand_id
1 'polypeptide(L)'
;MIIDEIRNKEDSTRVQKAVQQLKQGQWTNWDTAIQRSLTWNDIWHMAPLKINFLIRSVYDLLLLNANLLRWGKKDDPTCPLCQGRQTTEHVLSSCKVALSQGRYTWRHYRVFQELASVISTAKGEIHPSSTSSTVFTTEDGVKTWHCKHP
;
A
#
# COMPACT_ATOMS: atom_id res chain seq x y z
N MET A 1 -29.81 -26.02 -9.69
CA MET A 1 -30.76 -25.24 -10.49
C MET A 1 -31.43 -24.15 -9.66
N ILE A 2 -32.33 -24.45 -8.71
CA ILE A 2 -32.99 -23.39 -7.88
C ILE A 2 -31.98 -22.66 -6.96
N ILE A 3 -31.04 -23.39 -6.36
CA ILE A 3 -30.02 -22.80 -5.46
C ILE A 3 -29.11 -21.84 -6.22
N ASP A 4 -28.69 -22.21 -7.43
CA ASP A 4 -27.82 -21.38 -8.26
C ASP A 4 -28.53 -20.08 -8.69
N GLU A 5 -29.83 -20.16 -8.97
CA GLU A 5 -30.64 -19.02 -9.35
C GLU A 5 -30.87 -18.05 -8.17
N ILE A 6 -31.13 -18.58 -6.98
CA ILE A 6 -31.18 -17.78 -5.75
C ILE A 6 -29.83 -17.09 -5.51
N ARG A 7 -28.73 -17.82 -5.64
CA ARG A 7 -27.37 -17.29 -5.47
C ARG A 7 -27.08 -16.16 -6.46
N ASN A 8 -27.42 -16.35 -7.74
CA ASN A 8 -27.23 -15.31 -8.76
C ASN A 8 -28.04 -14.05 -8.47
N LYS A 9 -29.28 -14.21 -7.98
CA LYS A 9 -30.14 -13.09 -7.58
C LYS A 9 -29.56 -12.33 -6.38
N GLU A 10 -29.05 -13.04 -5.38
CA GLU A 10 -28.36 -12.44 -4.24
C GLU A 10 -27.08 -11.72 -4.65
N ASP A 11 -26.25 -12.34 -5.49
CA ASP A 11 -24.99 -11.77 -5.95
C ASP A 11 -25.24 -10.52 -6.81
N SER A 12 -26.28 -10.52 -7.64
CA SER A 12 -26.73 -9.33 -8.39
C SER A 12 -27.09 -8.18 -7.44
N THR A 13 -27.81 -8.49 -6.35
CA THR A 13 -28.19 -7.48 -5.34
C THR A 13 -26.96 -6.93 -4.60
N ARG A 14 -25.98 -7.79 -4.27
CA ARG A 14 -24.72 -7.39 -3.64
C ARG A 14 -23.90 -6.49 -4.56
N VAL A 15 -23.81 -6.83 -5.84
CA VAL A 15 -23.10 -6.01 -6.85
C VAL A 15 -23.77 -4.67 -7.04
N GLN A 16 -25.10 -4.61 -7.16
CA GLN A 16 -25.84 -3.35 -7.25
C GLN A 16 -25.56 -2.43 -6.06
N LYS A 17 -25.53 -2.98 -4.84
CA LYS A 17 -25.16 -2.24 -3.64
C LYS A 17 -23.70 -1.79 -3.66
N ALA A 18 -22.78 -2.64 -4.12
CA ALA A 18 -21.36 -2.32 -4.20
C ALA A 18 -21.09 -1.15 -5.15
N VAL A 19 -21.71 -1.13 -6.33
CA VAL A 19 -21.56 -0.02 -7.30
C VAL A 19 -21.98 1.34 -6.72
N GLN A 20 -22.96 1.35 -5.80
CA GLN A 20 -23.40 2.57 -5.10
C GLN A 20 -22.39 3.07 -4.06
N GLN A 21 -21.43 2.24 -3.64
CA GLN A 21 -20.43 2.61 -2.64
C GLN A 21 -19.21 3.26 -3.29
N LEU A 22 -19.17 4.59 -3.32
CA LEU A 22 -18.10 5.36 -3.96
C LEU A 22 -16.66 5.01 -3.53
N LYS A 23 -16.45 4.47 -2.32
CA LYS A 23 -15.10 4.04 -1.86
C LYS A 23 -14.98 2.54 -1.76
N GLN A 24 -15.85 1.88 -0.99
CA GLN A 24 -15.78 0.45 -0.77
C GLN A 24 -16.13 -0.36 -2.02
N GLY A 25 -16.86 0.24 -2.97
CA GLY A 25 -17.24 -0.34 -4.25
C GLY A 25 -16.23 -0.12 -5.37
N GLN A 26 -15.09 0.55 -5.12
CA GLN A 26 -14.11 0.84 -6.18
C GLN A 26 -13.58 -0.42 -6.89
N TRP A 27 -13.65 -1.58 -6.23
CA TRP A 27 -13.29 -2.86 -6.82
C TRP A 27 -14.15 -3.26 -8.03
N THR A 28 -15.35 -2.69 -8.18
CA THR A 28 -16.20 -2.94 -9.36
C THR A 28 -15.61 -2.35 -10.64
N ASN A 29 -14.61 -1.47 -10.53
CA ASN A 29 -13.98 -0.79 -11.66
C ASN A 29 -12.55 -1.31 -11.93
N TRP A 30 -12.16 -2.44 -11.32
CA TRP A 30 -10.80 -3.00 -11.39
C TRP A 30 -10.58 -3.95 -12.58
N ASP A 31 -11.21 -3.68 -13.72
CA ASP A 31 -11.14 -4.56 -14.90
C ASP A 31 -9.71 -4.76 -15.43
N THR A 32 -8.83 -3.79 -15.19
CA THR A 32 -7.41 -3.82 -15.60
C THR A 32 -6.45 -4.20 -14.47
N ALA A 33 -6.95 -4.39 -13.25
CA ALA A 33 -6.08 -4.68 -12.12
C ALA A 33 -5.60 -6.14 -12.18
N ILE A 34 -4.29 -6.33 -11.98
CA ILE A 34 -3.72 -7.68 -11.85
C ILE A 34 -4.25 -8.29 -10.56
N GLN A 35 -4.98 -9.41 -10.69
CA GLN A 35 -5.46 -10.15 -9.53
C GLN A 35 -4.28 -10.72 -8.75
N ARG A 36 -4.26 -10.44 -7.45
CA ARG A 36 -3.36 -11.11 -6.53
C ARG A 36 -4.03 -12.38 -6.03
N SER A 37 -3.44 -13.53 -6.29
CA SER A 37 -3.83 -14.77 -5.62
C SER A 37 -3.37 -14.72 -4.16
N LEU A 38 -4.32 -14.84 -3.24
CA LEU A 38 -4.06 -15.08 -1.82
C LEU A 38 -4.79 -16.36 -1.45
N THR A 39 -4.05 -17.44 -1.19
CA THR A 39 -4.65 -18.67 -0.72
C THR A 39 -4.99 -18.55 0.76
N TRP A 40 -5.92 -19.39 1.23
CA TRP A 40 -6.23 -19.47 2.66
C TRP A 40 -4.99 -19.79 3.50
N ASN A 41 -4.11 -20.64 2.96
CA ASN A 41 -2.84 -20.99 3.58
C ASN A 41 -1.92 -19.76 3.73
N ASP A 42 -1.82 -18.93 2.70
CA ASP A 42 -1.03 -17.69 2.75
C ASP A 42 -1.53 -16.75 3.84
N ILE A 43 -2.86 -16.64 3.99
CA ILE A 43 -3.49 -15.79 5.00
C ILE A 43 -3.16 -16.31 6.40
N TRP A 44 -3.29 -17.62 6.64
CA TRP A 44 -2.99 -18.22 7.95
C TRP A 44 -1.53 -18.03 8.39
N HIS A 45 -0.59 -18.07 7.45
CA HIS A 45 0.83 -17.91 7.75
C HIS A 45 1.31 -16.45 7.70
N MET A 46 0.42 -15.50 7.35
CA MET A 46 0.78 -14.10 7.26
C MET A 46 0.65 -13.40 8.62
N ALA A 47 1.64 -12.57 8.96
CA ALA A 47 1.56 -11.74 10.16
C ALA A 47 0.27 -10.86 10.14
N PRO A 48 -0.48 -10.74 11.25
CA PRO A 48 -1.75 -10.01 11.27
C PRO A 48 -1.65 -8.56 10.79
N LEU A 49 -0.56 -7.87 11.14
CA LEU A 49 -0.32 -6.49 10.69
C LEU A 49 -0.12 -6.39 9.18
N LYS A 50 0.48 -7.41 8.56
CA LYS A 50 0.70 -7.46 7.11
C LYS A 50 -0.61 -7.68 6.36
N ILE A 51 -1.49 -8.54 6.88
CA ILE A 51 -2.85 -8.74 6.33
C ILE A 51 -3.63 -7.43 6.42
N ASN A 52 -3.63 -6.81 7.60
CA ASN A 52 -4.33 -5.54 7.84
C ASN A 52 -3.85 -4.44 6.89
N PHE A 53 -2.53 -4.28 6.76
CA PHE A 53 -1.93 -3.35 5.82
C PHE A 53 -2.35 -3.64 4.37
N LEU A 54 -2.29 -4.91 3.95
CA LEU A 54 -2.63 -5.31 2.58
C LEU A 54 -4.08 -4.96 2.25
N ILE A 55 -5.03 -5.37 3.10
CA ILE A 55 -6.45 -5.06 2.90
C ILE A 55 -6.68 -3.55 2.87
N ARG A 56 -6.11 -2.81 3.83
CA ARG A 56 -6.27 -1.35 3.87
C ARG A 56 -5.62 -0.64 2.68
N SER A 57 -4.54 -1.17 2.13
CA SER A 57 -3.87 -0.62 0.95
C SER A 57 -4.68 -0.78 -0.32
N VAL A 58 -5.32 -1.94 -0.48
CA VAL A 58 -6.14 -2.26 -1.65
C VAL A 58 -7.40 -1.39 -1.68
N TYR A 59 -8.03 -1.16 -0.53
CA TYR A 59 -9.28 -0.39 -0.44
C TYR A 59 -9.10 1.10 -0.11
N ASP A 60 -7.87 1.65 -0.17
CA ASP A 60 -7.59 3.06 0.17
C ASP A 60 -8.08 3.44 1.58
N LEU A 61 -7.85 2.56 2.57
CA LEU A 61 -8.23 2.70 3.99
C LEU A 61 -7.02 2.91 4.89
N LEU A 62 -5.86 3.31 4.35
CA LEU A 62 -4.72 3.68 5.19
C LEU A 62 -5.02 4.95 5.99
N LEU A 63 -4.32 5.07 7.12
CA LEU A 63 -4.33 6.22 8.03
C LEU A 63 -3.64 7.44 7.40
N LEU A 64 -4.20 7.96 6.31
CA LEU A 64 -3.76 9.17 5.61
C LEU A 64 -4.65 10.34 5.99
N ASN A 65 -4.13 11.58 5.95
CA ASN A 65 -4.91 12.73 6.41
C ASN A 65 -6.24 12.91 5.62
N ALA A 66 -6.29 12.55 4.33
CA ALA A 66 -7.55 12.55 3.59
C ALA A 66 -8.60 11.55 4.12
N ASN A 67 -8.17 10.38 4.60
CA ASN A 67 -9.06 9.39 5.20
C ASN A 67 -9.40 9.74 6.65
N LEU A 68 -8.44 10.28 7.40
CA LEU A 68 -8.67 10.78 8.76
C LEU A 68 -9.71 11.90 8.77
N LEU A 69 -9.67 12.81 7.80
CA LEU A 69 -10.73 13.80 7.59
C LEU A 69 -12.09 13.15 7.32
N ARG A 70 -12.14 12.18 6.41
CA ARG A 70 -13.37 11.45 6.09
C ARG A 70 -13.96 10.73 7.31
N TRP A 71 -13.13 10.28 8.24
CA TRP A 71 -13.56 9.63 9.48
C TRP A 71 -13.82 10.60 10.63
N GLY A 72 -13.74 11.92 10.41
CA GLY A 72 -13.92 12.91 11.47
C GLY A 72 -12.85 12.88 12.55
N LYS A 73 -11.66 12.33 12.25
CA LYS A 73 -10.52 12.25 13.19
C LYS A 73 -9.53 13.39 13.06
N LYS A 74 -9.63 14.19 11.99
CA LYS A 74 -8.77 15.33 11.70
C LYS A 74 -9.54 16.35 10.90
N ASP A 75 -9.29 17.64 11.11
CA ASP A 75 -10.01 18.72 10.41
C ASP A 75 -9.39 19.09 9.06
N ASP A 76 -8.12 18.74 8.85
CA ASP A 76 -7.34 19.13 7.68
C ASP A 76 -6.64 17.95 6.98
N PRO A 77 -6.88 17.72 5.67
CA PRO A 77 -6.28 16.62 4.94
C PRO A 77 -4.88 16.97 4.37
N THR A 78 -4.25 18.07 4.79
CA THR A 78 -2.94 18.51 4.28
C THR A 78 -1.81 17.52 4.52
N CYS A 79 -0.88 17.45 3.58
CA CYS A 79 0.34 16.70 3.66
C CYS A 79 1.36 17.46 4.52
N PRO A 80 1.98 16.83 5.52
CA PRO A 80 2.93 17.49 6.40
C PRO A 80 4.21 17.96 5.67
N LEU A 81 4.48 17.45 4.47
CA LEU A 81 5.67 17.80 3.70
C LEU A 81 5.43 18.96 2.75
N CYS A 82 4.35 18.93 1.97
CA CYS A 82 4.14 19.87 0.86
C CYS A 82 2.82 20.64 0.94
N GLN A 83 2.06 20.49 2.03
CA GLN A 83 0.77 21.15 2.29
C GLN A 83 -0.33 20.87 1.24
N GLY A 84 -0.12 19.93 0.31
CA GLY A 84 -1.16 19.46 -0.62
C GLY A 84 -2.09 18.45 0.04
N ARG A 85 -3.22 18.10 -0.59
CA ARG A 85 -4.13 17.07 -0.05
C ARG A 85 -3.45 15.69 0.01
N GLN A 86 -3.36 15.08 1.19
CA GLN A 86 -2.66 13.82 1.41
C GLN A 86 -3.56 12.60 1.13
N THR A 87 -3.63 12.20 -0.13
CA THR A 87 -4.23 10.94 -0.59
C THR A 87 -3.18 9.81 -0.66
N THR A 88 -3.61 8.56 -0.90
CA THR A 88 -2.68 7.43 -1.12
C THR A 88 -1.78 7.70 -2.31
N GLU A 89 -2.35 8.13 -3.44
CA GLU A 89 -1.61 8.55 -4.63
C GLU A 89 -0.58 9.65 -4.31
N HIS A 90 -0.98 10.65 -3.51
CA HIS A 90 -0.08 11.71 -3.09
C HIS A 90 1.17 11.19 -2.36
N VAL A 91 1.00 10.29 -1.40
CA VAL A 91 2.11 9.76 -0.60
C VAL A 91 3.00 8.80 -1.40
N LEU A 92 2.42 8.09 -2.37
CA LEU A 92 3.13 7.09 -3.15
C LEU A 92 3.84 7.66 -4.37
N SER A 93 3.28 8.65 -5.06
CA SER A 93 3.82 9.14 -6.35
C SER A 93 3.76 10.66 -6.56
N SER A 94 2.83 11.37 -5.94
CA SER A 94 2.48 12.75 -6.39
C SER A 94 2.93 13.88 -5.44
N CYS A 95 3.71 13.59 -4.39
CA CYS A 95 4.22 14.59 -3.46
C CYS A 95 5.49 15.28 -4.00
N LYS A 96 5.38 16.57 -4.32
CA LYS A 96 6.47 17.40 -4.86
C LYS A 96 7.72 17.43 -3.96
N VAL A 97 7.52 17.51 -2.66
CA VAL A 97 8.62 17.54 -1.68
C VAL A 97 9.26 16.15 -1.55
N ALA A 98 8.46 15.07 -1.57
CA ALA A 98 9.01 13.71 -1.54
C ALA A 98 9.82 13.39 -2.81
N LEU A 99 9.36 13.88 -3.97
CA LEU A 99 10.05 13.77 -5.25
C LEU A 99 11.40 14.49 -5.22
N SER A 100 11.39 15.78 -4.89
CA SER A 100 12.62 16.61 -4.84
C SER A 100 13.64 16.12 -3.82
N GLN A 101 13.18 15.52 -2.71
CA GLN A 101 14.06 14.91 -1.71
C GLN A 101 14.57 13.51 -2.07
N GLY A 102 14.23 12.98 -3.26
CA GLY A 102 14.68 11.65 -3.70
C GLY A 102 14.08 10.47 -2.92
N ARG A 103 12.97 10.68 -2.18
CA ARG A 103 12.36 9.61 -1.35
C ARG A 103 11.80 8.47 -2.19
N TYR A 104 11.25 8.77 -3.36
CA TYR A 104 10.76 7.75 -4.29
C TYR A 104 11.90 6.90 -4.85
N THR A 105 12.98 7.56 -5.24
CA THR A 105 14.22 6.92 -5.69
C THR A 105 14.76 5.96 -4.62
N TRP A 106 14.83 6.41 -3.36
CA TRP A 106 15.26 5.54 -2.25
C TRP A 106 14.34 4.33 -2.06
N ARG A 107 13.00 4.52 -2.07
CA ARG A 107 12.04 3.42 -1.95
C ARG A 107 12.20 2.41 -3.09
N HIS A 108 12.33 2.90 -4.32
CA HIS A 108 12.52 2.03 -5.50
C HIS A 108 13.84 1.26 -5.42
N TYR A 109 14.95 1.92 -5.07
CA TYR A 109 16.22 1.23 -4.89
C TYR A 109 16.16 0.19 -3.78
N ARG A 110 15.45 0.46 -2.68
CA ARG A 110 15.29 -0.53 -1.62
C ARG A 110 14.57 -1.78 -2.14
N VAL A 111 13.49 -1.62 -2.89
CA VAL A 111 12.78 -2.75 -3.50
C VAL A 111 13.70 -3.52 -4.47
N PHE A 112 14.48 -2.83 -5.30
CA PHE A 112 15.44 -3.48 -6.19
C PHE A 112 16.53 -4.25 -5.44
N GLN A 113 17.03 -3.73 -4.32
CA GLN A 113 18.01 -4.41 -3.48
C GLN A 113 17.45 -5.72 -2.90
N GLU A 114 16.22 -5.69 -2.38
CA GLU A 114 15.58 -6.91 -1.87
C GLU A 114 15.35 -7.95 -2.98
N LEU A 115 14.92 -7.51 -4.17
CA LEU A 115 14.76 -8.40 -5.32
C LEU A 115 16.09 -9.01 -5.76
N ALA A 116 17.15 -8.20 -5.85
CA ALA A 116 18.49 -8.66 -6.18
C ALA A 116 18.98 -9.69 -5.15
N SER A 117 18.77 -9.43 -3.85
CA SER A 117 19.12 -10.37 -2.78
C SER A 117 18.44 -11.72 -2.95
N VAL A 118 17.14 -11.73 -3.27
CA VAL A 118 16.38 -12.97 -3.49
C VAL A 118 16.90 -13.73 -4.71
N ILE A 119 17.21 -13.03 -5.80
CA ILE A 119 17.71 -13.63 -7.03
C ILE A 119 19.12 -14.21 -6.83
N SER A 120 20.03 -13.49 -6.18
CA SER A 120 21.37 -14.01 -5.87
C SER A 120 21.32 -15.21 -4.94
N THR A 121 20.43 -15.18 -3.93
CA THR A 121 20.20 -16.35 -3.06
C THR A 121 19.73 -17.56 -3.87
N ALA A 122 18.80 -17.36 -4.80
CA ALA A 122 18.30 -18.43 -5.68
C ALA A 122 19.37 -18.96 -6.65
N LYS A 123 20.35 -18.14 -7.03
CA LYS A 123 21.51 -18.53 -7.84
C LYS A 123 22.63 -19.24 -7.04
N GLY A 124 22.52 -19.30 -5.71
CA GLY A 124 23.55 -19.86 -4.84
C GLY A 124 24.71 -18.90 -4.53
N GLU A 125 24.56 -17.62 -4.83
CA GLU A 125 25.52 -16.57 -4.47
C GLU A 125 25.25 -16.14 -3.02
N ILE A 126 26.14 -16.50 -2.09
CA ILE A 126 26.05 -16.11 -0.68
C ILE A 126 26.52 -14.66 -0.54
N HIS A 127 25.59 -13.72 -0.40
CA HIS A 127 25.90 -12.41 0.18
C HIS A 127 25.60 -12.46 1.70
N PRO A 128 26.50 -11.95 2.57
CA PRO A 128 26.18 -11.80 3.97
C PRO A 128 24.97 -10.86 4.08
N SER A 129 23.88 -11.37 4.65
CA SER A 129 22.67 -10.59 4.90
C SER A 129 23.04 -9.41 5.77
N SER A 130 23.10 -8.20 5.21
CA SER A 130 23.03 -6.99 6.02
C SER A 130 21.59 -6.89 6.52
N THR A 131 21.28 -7.61 7.60
CA THR A 131 20.06 -7.44 8.37
C THR A 131 20.10 -6.05 8.99
N SER A 132 19.77 -5.03 8.21
CA SER A 132 19.58 -3.69 8.74
C SER A 132 18.15 -3.63 9.24
N SER A 133 17.96 -4.05 10.50
CA SER A 133 16.80 -3.71 11.29
C SER A 133 16.78 -2.19 11.45
N THR A 134 16.17 -1.48 10.50
CA THR A 134 16.03 -0.02 10.61
C THR A 134 14.88 0.28 11.56
N VAL A 135 15.23 0.46 12.83
CA VAL A 135 14.36 1.06 13.85
C VAL A 135 14.10 2.52 13.44
N PHE A 136 12.83 2.90 13.36
CA PHE A 136 12.43 4.29 13.17
C PHE A 136 12.45 4.98 14.53
N THR A 137 13.46 5.81 14.80
CA THR A 137 13.37 6.86 15.82
C THR A 137 13.20 8.20 15.12
N THR A 138 12.14 8.92 15.49
CA THR A 138 12.01 10.34 15.23
C THR A 138 12.07 11.06 16.56
N GLU A 139 13.05 11.93 16.72
CA GLU A 139 12.98 13.15 17.50
C GLU A 139 14.19 13.99 17.06
N ASP A 140 13.89 15.16 16.50
CA ASP A 140 14.78 16.30 16.26
C ASP A 140 16.01 16.13 15.36
N GLY A 141 15.91 16.72 14.16
CA GLY A 141 17.07 17.02 13.32
C GLY A 141 16.83 16.74 11.84
N VAL A 142 16.75 17.80 11.05
CA VAL A 142 16.63 17.79 9.59
C VAL A 142 17.67 16.83 8.98
N LYS A 143 17.22 15.70 8.44
CA LYS A 143 18.06 14.79 7.64
C LYS A 143 17.77 14.99 6.17
N THR A 144 18.77 15.49 5.45
CA THR A 144 18.83 15.43 3.99
C THR A 144 19.16 13.99 3.57
N TRP A 145 18.32 13.44 2.70
CA TRP A 145 18.48 12.08 2.18
C TRP A 145 19.42 12.13 0.99
N HIS A 146 20.72 12.00 1.24
CA HIS A 146 21.68 11.84 0.16
C HIS A 146 21.65 10.39 -0.33
N CYS A 147 21.08 10.17 -1.51
CA CYS A 147 21.38 8.98 -2.30
C CYS A 147 22.86 9.02 -2.65
N LYS A 148 23.68 8.21 -1.97
CA LYS A 148 24.95 7.79 -2.55
C LYS A 148 24.61 6.78 -3.64
N HIS A 149 24.68 7.22 -4.89
CA HIS A 149 24.72 6.29 -6.01
C HIS A 149 25.98 5.41 -5.88
N PRO A 150 25.90 4.12 -6.24
CA PRO A 150 27.10 3.31 -6.46
C PRO A 150 27.93 3.86 -7.61
#